data_AF-A0A662FSR8-F1
#
_entry.id   AF-A0A662FSR8-F1
#
_cell.length_a   1.000
_cell.length_b   1.000
_cell.length_c   1.000
_cell.angle_alpha   90.00
_cell.angle_beta   90.00
_cell.angle_gamma   90.00
#
_symmetry.space_group_name_H-M   'P 1'
#
loop_
_entity.id
_entity.type
_entity.pdbx_description
1 polymer ?
#
loop_
_entity_poly.entity_id
_entity_poly.type
_entity_poly.pdbx_seq_one_letter_code
_entity_poly.pdbx_strand_id
1 'polypeptide(L)'
;MHMGTAGKGRLITEAMNMITKLDHRKKVVVLVGEPYSGKTTILRAIVEQEKKKYERRVVLLSSSPQLDPDLTVYENTLCPLLIDEVSKSAIRKRASRVLKALDLDKVSNRYPHELTPDQQVRASLARALISEPDIVLIDEVPLRASSWRVLRSLQRKMGFTIVWTTHDMRKALKVGDRVLTIKRDRIELFRVEELN
;
A
#
# COMPACT_ATOMS: atom_id res chain seq x y z
N MET A 1 -7.65 -4.24 -27.45
CA MET A 1 -9.02 -4.68 -27.13
C MET A 1 -9.37 -4.11 -25.76
N HIS A 2 -10.28 -3.14 -25.68
CA HIS A 2 -10.74 -2.59 -24.40
C HIS A 2 -11.88 -3.45 -23.87
N MET A 3 -11.78 -3.91 -22.62
CA MET A 3 -12.82 -4.68 -21.92
C MET A 3 -14.15 -3.92 -21.82
N GLY A 4 -15.26 -4.61 -22.08
CA GLY A 4 -16.60 -4.15 -21.75
C GLY A 4 -16.86 -4.06 -20.24
N THR A 5 -17.84 -3.23 -19.85
CA THR A 5 -18.19 -2.93 -18.46
C THR A 5 -18.65 -4.15 -17.66
N ALA A 6 -19.37 -5.10 -18.28
CA ALA A 6 -19.85 -6.32 -17.63
C ALA A 6 -18.72 -7.29 -17.22
N GLY A 7 -17.66 -7.42 -18.04
CA GLY A 7 -16.50 -8.26 -17.72
C GLY A 7 -15.69 -7.71 -16.55
N LYS A 8 -15.61 -6.38 -16.41
CA LYS A 8 -14.93 -5.72 -15.28
C LYS A 8 -15.64 -6.00 -13.95
N GLY A 9 -16.97 -5.99 -13.91
CA GLY A 9 -17.75 -6.24 -12.69
C GLY A 9 -17.57 -7.66 -12.13
N ARG A 10 -17.50 -8.65 -13.01
CA ARG A 10 -17.23 -10.04 -12.62
C ARG A 10 -15.83 -10.21 -12.03
N LEU A 11 -14.82 -9.64 -12.67
CA LEU A 11 -13.44 -9.72 -12.17
C LEU A 11 -13.27 -9.04 -10.83
N ILE A 12 -13.92 -7.89 -10.62
CA ILE A 12 -13.91 -7.22 -9.31
C ILE A 12 -14.46 -8.17 -8.25
N THR A 13 -15.64 -8.77 -8.49
CA THR A 13 -16.26 -9.70 -7.55
C THR A 13 -15.37 -10.93 -7.28
N GLU A 14 -14.75 -11.50 -8.30
CA GLU A 14 -13.83 -12.63 -8.16
C GLU A 14 -12.56 -12.25 -7.39
N ALA A 15 -11.93 -11.11 -7.71
CA ALA A 15 -10.77 -10.57 -6.98
C ALA A 15 -11.11 -10.34 -5.51
N MET A 16 -12.26 -9.72 -5.25
CA MET A 16 -12.74 -9.42 -3.90
C MET A 16 -12.93 -10.70 -3.10
N ASN A 17 -13.65 -11.68 -3.66
CA ASN A 17 -13.86 -12.96 -2.99
C ASN A 17 -12.55 -13.68 -2.72
N MET A 18 -11.57 -13.61 -3.63
CA MET A 18 -10.25 -14.15 -3.39
C MET A 18 -9.58 -13.39 -2.25
N ILE A 19 -9.36 -12.08 -2.36
CA ILE A 19 -8.64 -11.27 -1.35
C ILE A 19 -9.29 -11.35 0.04
N THR A 20 -10.62 -11.36 0.13
CA THR A 20 -11.33 -11.53 1.41
C THR A 20 -11.20 -12.96 1.97
N LYS A 21 -11.20 -14.00 1.14
CA LYS A 21 -10.97 -15.40 1.59
C LYS A 21 -9.49 -15.70 1.87
N LEU A 22 -8.57 -14.89 1.37
CA LEU A 22 -7.15 -14.98 1.68
C LEU A 22 -6.94 -14.40 3.08
N ASP A 23 -7.23 -15.24 4.07
CA ASP A 23 -7.07 -15.06 5.51
C ASP A 23 -6.06 -13.94 5.87
N HIS A 24 -6.57 -12.95 6.61
CA HIS A 24 -6.07 -11.62 6.90
C HIS A 24 -4.78 -11.58 7.75
N ARG A 25 -3.95 -12.61 7.67
CA ARG A 25 -2.71 -12.75 8.44
C ARG A 25 -1.58 -11.98 7.81
N LYS A 26 -1.55 -10.66 7.95
CA LYS A 26 -0.30 -9.89 7.81
C LYS A 26 0.48 -10.28 6.54
N LYS A 27 -0.19 -10.35 5.39
CA LYS A 27 0.41 -10.84 4.13
C LYS A 27 0.68 -9.70 3.15
N VAL A 28 1.53 -10.00 2.17
CA VAL A 28 1.72 -9.21 0.96
C VAL A 28 0.97 -9.91 -0.18
N VAL A 29 -0.10 -9.28 -0.65
CA VAL A 29 -0.88 -9.72 -1.80
C VAL A 29 -0.48 -8.84 -2.99
N VAL A 30 -0.10 -9.44 -4.11
CA VAL A 30 0.32 -8.69 -5.29
C VAL A 30 -0.65 -8.95 -6.44
N LEU A 31 -1.18 -7.89 -7.04
CA LEU A 31 -1.99 -7.95 -8.26
C LEU A 31 -1.10 -7.61 -9.46
N VAL A 32 -0.97 -8.57 -10.37
CA VAL A 32 -0.15 -8.48 -11.57
C VAL A 32 -1.04 -8.43 -12.80
N GLY A 33 -0.78 -7.51 -13.69
CA GLY A 33 -1.51 -7.43 -14.95
C GLY A 33 -0.99 -6.33 -15.85
N GLU A 34 -1.32 -6.42 -17.13
CA GLU A 34 -0.99 -5.42 -18.14
C GLU A 34 -1.51 -4.03 -17.76
N PRO A 35 -0.96 -2.94 -18.33
CA PRO A 35 -1.59 -1.62 -18.26
C PRO A 35 -3.07 -1.71 -18.66
N TYR A 36 -3.94 -0.98 -17.96
CA TYR A 36 -5.39 -0.94 -18.20
C TYR A 36 -6.16 -2.25 -18.00
N SER A 37 -5.53 -3.29 -17.43
CA SER A 37 -6.21 -4.56 -17.06
C SER A 37 -7.23 -4.44 -15.93
N GLY A 38 -7.41 -3.25 -15.35
CA GLY A 38 -8.37 -3.01 -14.26
C GLY A 38 -7.78 -3.16 -12.85
N LYS A 39 -6.45 -3.26 -12.69
CA LYS A 39 -5.76 -3.32 -11.38
C LYS A 39 -6.22 -2.22 -10.42
N THR A 40 -6.20 -0.96 -10.87
CA THR A 40 -6.63 0.19 -10.06
C THR A 40 -8.13 0.13 -9.74
N THR A 41 -8.96 -0.36 -10.66
CA THR A 41 -10.40 -0.54 -10.41
C THR A 41 -10.65 -1.57 -9.33
N ILE A 42 -9.98 -2.73 -9.40
CA ILE A 42 -10.05 -3.76 -8.37
C ILE A 42 -9.52 -3.21 -7.04
N LEU A 43 -8.39 -2.50 -7.06
CA LEU A 43 -7.81 -1.88 -5.87
C LEU A 43 -8.81 -0.93 -5.18
N ARG A 44 -9.49 -0.07 -5.95
CA ARG A 44 -10.53 0.83 -5.42
C ARG A 44 -11.73 0.07 -4.86
N ALA A 45 -12.18 -0.99 -5.53
CA ALA A 45 -13.26 -1.83 -5.02
C ALA A 45 -12.87 -2.50 -3.68
N ILE A 46 -11.61 -2.92 -3.52
CA ILE A 46 -11.08 -3.40 -2.23
C ILE A 46 -11.17 -2.31 -1.18
N VAL A 47 -10.71 -1.08 -1.46
CA VAL A 47 -10.82 0.04 -0.51
C VAL A 47 -12.25 0.20 -0.02
N GLU A 48 -13.19 0.31 -0.95
CA GLU A 48 -14.57 0.64 -0.65
C GLU A 48 -15.25 -0.45 0.18
N GLN A 49 -15.04 -1.72 -0.19
CA GLN A 49 -15.63 -2.83 0.54
C GLN A 49 -14.99 -3.00 1.92
N GLU A 50 -13.67 -2.92 2.05
CA GLU A 50 -12.99 -3.11 3.33
C GLU A 50 -13.34 -2.01 4.33
N LYS A 51 -13.48 -0.77 3.86
CA LYS A 51 -14.00 0.35 4.68
C LYS A 51 -15.45 0.14 5.09
N LYS A 52 -16.34 -0.21 4.15
CA LYS A 52 -17.80 -0.30 4.41
C LYS A 52 -18.21 -1.54 5.19
N LYS A 53 -17.59 -2.69 4.90
CA LYS A 53 -18.04 -3.99 5.42
C LYS A 53 -17.35 -4.37 6.73
N TYR A 54 -16.10 -3.95 6.92
CA TYR A 54 -15.28 -4.38 8.06
C TYR A 54 -14.74 -3.21 8.89
N GLU A 55 -15.16 -1.97 8.59
CA GLU A 55 -14.71 -0.73 9.27
C GLU A 55 -13.18 -0.60 9.35
N ARG A 56 -12.46 -1.19 8.39
CA ARG A 56 -11.00 -1.22 8.40
C ARG A 56 -10.42 0.11 7.96
N ARG A 57 -9.32 0.48 8.59
CA ARG A 57 -8.52 1.65 8.22
C ARG A 57 -7.64 1.30 7.02
N VAL A 58 -8.08 1.73 5.83
CA VAL A 58 -7.38 1.50 4.57
C VAL A 58 -6.71 2.77 4.08
N VAL A 59 -5.42 2.68 3.75
CA VAL A 59 -4.65 3.78 3.15
C VAL A 59 -4.15 3.40 1.76
N LEU A 60 -4.19 4.36 0.83
CA LEU A 60 -3.71 4.23 -0.54
C LEU A 60 -2.43 5.03 -0.75
N LEU A 61 -1.41 4.38 -1.29
CA LEU A 61 -0.20 4.98 -1.83
C LEU A 61 -0.24 4.89 -3.35
N SER A 62 -0.28 6.04 -4.00
CA SER A 62 -0.21 6.17 -5.46
C SER A 62 1.22 6.37 -5.95
N SER A 63 1.44 6.17 -7.25
CA SER A 63 2.72 6.40 -7.92
C SER A 63 3.26 7.83 -7.77
N SER A 64 2.38 8.83 -7.64
CA SER A 64 2.74 10.18 -7.23
C SER A 64 2.80 10.29 -5.70
N PRO A 65 3.89 10.85 -5.12
CA PRO A 65 3.96 11.14 -3.69
C PRO A 65 2.82 12.06 -3.26
N GLN A 66 2.02 11.63 -2.29
CA GLN A 66 0.92 12.42 -1.73
C GLN A 66 1.43 13.30 -0.59
N LEU A 67 2.49 14.05 -0.87
CA LEU A 67 3.11 14.99 0.07
C LEU A 67 2.67 16.40 -0.28
N ASP A 68 2.32 17.16 0.74
CA ASP A 68 2.13 18.60 0.63
C ASP A 68 3.52 19.27 0.49
N PRO A 69 3.77 20.03 -0.59
CA PRO A 69 5.08 20.62 -0.86
C PRO A 69 5.49 21.69 0.16
N ASP A 70 4.52 22.30 0.83
CA ASP A 70 4.73 23.41 1.77
C ASP A 70 4.88 22.93 3.22
N LEU A 71 4.79 21.62 3.45
CA LEU A 71 4.96 20.98 4.74
C LEU A 71 6.26 20.16 4.77
N THR A 72 6.94 20.18 5.90
CA THR A 72 8.09 19.29 6.15
C THR A 72 7.68 17.82 6.14
N VAL A 73 8.64 16.89 6.07
CA VAL A 73 8.40 15.45 6.19
C VAL A 73 7.67 15.11 7.50
N TYR A 74 8.05 15.77 8.60
CA TYR A 74 7.40 15.59 9.89
C TYR A 74 5.94 16.03 9.83
N GLU A 75 5.65 17.23 9.33
CA GLU A 75 4.29 17.77 9.23
C GLU A 75 3.42 16.93 8.29
N ASN A 76 3.94 16.56 7.12
CA ASN A 76 3.29 15.63 6.20
C ASN A 76 2.94 14.29 6.87
N THR A 77 3.84 13.78 7.72
CA THR A 77 3.60 12.55 8.48
C THR A 77 2.50 12.74 9.51
N LEU A 78 2.26 13.95 10.01
CA LEU A 78 1.21 14.21 11.00
C LEU A 78 -0.17 14.45 10.40
N CYS A 79 -0.27 14.85 9.12
CA CYS A 79 -1.55 15.22 8.49
C CYS A 79 -2.72 14.26 8.77
N PRO A 80 -2.57 12.92 8.72
CA PRO A 80 -3.68 12.00 9.00
C PRO A 80 -4.17 12.01 10.44
N LEU A 81 -3.34 12.44 11.39
CA LEU A 81 -3.69 12.52 12.81
C LEU A 81 -4.34 13.85 13.19
N LEU A 82 -4.42 14.83 12.28
CA LEU A 82 -5.09 16.11 12.55
C LEU A 82 -6.60 15.94 12.79
N ILE A 83 -7.16 14.82 12.35
CA ILE A 83 -8.60 14.49 12.46
C ILE A 83 -8.84 13.53 13.63
N ASP A 84 -7.80 12.88 14.16
CA ASP A 84 -7.92 11.94 15.29
C ASP A 84 -7.75 12.71 16.64
N GLU A 85 -8.58 12.43 17.64
CA GLU A 85 -8.47 13.01 18.99
C GLU A 85 -7.33 12.38 19.82
N VAL A 86 -6.09 12.50 19.33
CA VAL A 86 -4.89 11.93 19.96
C VAL A 86 -4.13 13.02 20.72
N SER A 87 -3.68 12.71 21.94
CA SER A 87 -2.87 13.65 22.71
C SER A 87 -1.56 14.02 21.98
N LYS A 88 -1.14 15.28 22.08
CA LYS A 88 0.09 15.78 21.43
C LYS A 88 1.34 14.93 21.75
N SER A 89 1.44 14.43 22.98
CA SER A 89 2.55 13.56 23.42
C SER A 89 2.53 12.21 22.69
N ALA A 90 1.36 11.58 22.56
CA ALA A 90 1.20 10.33 21.84
C ALA A 90 1.50 10.51 20.34
N ILE A 91 1.04 11.61 19.73
CA ILE A 91 1.36 11.96 18.33
C ILE A 91 2.87 12.04 18.12
N ARG A 92 3.59 12.80 18.96
CA ARG A 92 5.05 12.98 18.83
C ARG A 92 5.79 11.64 18.96
N LYS A 93 5.42 10.80 19.93
CA LYS A 93 6.04 9.48 20.14
C LYS A 93 5.81 8.57 18.93
N ARG A 94 4.60 8.61 18.37
CA ARG A 94 4.22 7.82 17.19
C ARG A 94 4.95 8.27 15.93
N ALA A 95 5.03 9.58 15.69
CA ALA A 95 5.75 10.16 14.57
C ALA A 95 7.24 9.81 14.61
N SER A 96 7.89 9.99 15.76
CA SER A 96 9.30 9.65 15.95
C SER A 96 9.56 8.17 15.65
N ARG A 97 8.70 7.26 16.15
CA ARG A 97 8.81 5.82 15.89
C ARG A 97 8.70 5.47 14.41
N VAL A 98 7.70 6.03 13.71
CA VAL A 98 7.48 5.77 12.27
C VAL A 98 8.60 6.35 11.41
N LEU A 99 8.98 7.61 11.65
CA LEU A 99 10.05 8.27 10.91
C LEU A 99 11.39 7.56 11.09
N LYS A 100 11.74 7.18 12.31
CA LYS A 100 12.95 6.40 12.58
C LYS A 100 12.93 5.05 11.89
N ALA A 101 11.79 4.35 11.90
CA ALA A 101 11.68 3.05 11.26
C ALA A 101 11.79 3.12 9.72
N LEU A 102 11.55 4.29 9.12
CA LEU A 102 11.67 4.55 7.68
C LEU A 102 13.00 5.22 7.30
N ASP A 103 13.94 5.38 8.23
CA ASP A 103 15.21 6.12 8.06
C ASP A 103 15.00 7.59 7.64
N LEU A 104 13.96 8.24 8.17
CA LEU A 104 13.60 9.63 7.86
C LEU A 104 13.86 10.60 9.02
N ASP A 105 14.30 10.12 10.17
CA ASP A 105 14.55 10.93 11.36
C ASP A 105 15.49 12.12 11.09
N LYS A 106 16.59 11.88 10.38
CA LYS A 106 17.58 12.91 10.01
C LYS A 106 17.11 13.94 8.98
N VAL A 107 16.03 13.63 8.25
CA VAL A 107 15.47 14.50 7.19
C VAL A 107 14.05 14.95 7.52
N SER A 108 13.60 14.76 8.76
CA SER A 108 12.24 15.03 9.19
C SER A 108 11.84 16.51 9.07
N ASN A 109 12.80 17.42 9.19
CA ASN A 109 12.58 18.87 9.03
C ASN A 109 12.74 19.37 7.59
N ARG A 110 13.01 18.48 6.63
CA ARG A 110 13.14 18.86 5.21
C ARG A 110 11.79 18.87 4.50
N TYR A 111 11.68 19.66 3.46
CA TYR A 111 10.55 19.71 2.54
C TYR A 111 10.67 18.64 1.44
N PRO A 112 9.56 18.22 0.79
CA PRO A 112 9.58 17.19 -0.24
C PRO A 112 10.56 17.45 -1.39
N HIS A 113 10.76 18.71 -1.78
CA HIS A 113 11.67 19.09 -2.86
C HIS A 113 13.16 18.89 -2.51
N GLU A 114 13.49 18.75 -1.22
CA GLU A 114 14.86 18.50 -0.73
C GLU A 114 15.18 17.01 -0.55
N LEU A 115 14.23 16.13 -0.89
CA LEU A 115 14.34 14.69 -0.71
C LEU A 115 14.72 13.97 -2.01
N THR A 116 15.45 12.88 -1.87
CA THR A 116 15.60 11.91 -2.97
C THR A 116 14.25 11.23 -3.28
N PRO A 117 14.06 10.70 -4.51
CA PRO A 117 12.83 9.98 -4.84
C PRO A 117 12.49 8.82 -3.88
N ASP A 118 13.49 8.07 -3.40
CA ASP A 118 13.26 6.99 -2.41
C ASP A 118 12.80 7.56 -1.07
N GLN A 119 13.37 8.69 -0.62
CA GLN A 119 12.94 9.39 0.59
C GLN A 119 11.51 9.94 0.46
N GLN A 120 11.10 10.46 -0.70
CA GLN A 120 9.72 10.92 -0.93
C GLN A 120 8.72 9.75 -0.83
N VAL A 121 9.06 8.59 -1.40
CA VAL A 121 8.23 7.38 -1.27
C VAL A 121 8.16 6.93 0.20
N ARG A 122 9.29 6.94 0.92
CA ARG A 122 9.29 6.63 2.36
C ARG A 122 8.52 7.65 3.19
N ALA A 123 8.57 8.94 2.87
CA ALA A 123 7.79 9.96 3.55
C ALA A 123 6.29 9.76 3.30
N SER A 124 5.90 9.36 2.09
CA SER A 124 4.52 8.96 1.78
C SER A 124 4.11 7.73 2.59
N LEU A 125 5.00 6.74 2.73
CA LEU A 125 4.80 5.58 3.63
C LEU A 125 4.68 6.02 5.10
N ALA A 126 5.45 7.00 5.56
CA ALA A 126 5.37 7.51 6.92
C ALA A 126 3.99 8.11 7.19
N ARG A 127 3.53 8.98 6.29
CA ARG A 127 2.16 9.53 6.28
C ARG A 127 1.12 8.41 6.26
N ALA A 128 1.29 7.35 5.48
CA ALA A 128 0.32 6.26 5.48
C ALA A 128 0.30 5.47 6.80
N LEU A 129 1.47 5.06 7.28
CA LEU A 129 1.62 4.17 8.43
C LEU A 129 1.40 4.86 9.77
N ILE A 130 1.52 6.20 9.82
CA ILE A 130 1.22 6.95 11.03
C ILE A 130 -0.19 6.67 11.52
N SER A 131 -1.13 6.32 10.64
CA SER A 131 -2.51 6.06 11.00
C SER A 131 -2.72 4.64 11.55
N GLU A 132 -1.67 3.81 11.65
CA GLU A 132 -1.76 2.38 12.03
C GLU A 132 -2.87 1.67 11.22
N PRO A 133 -2.78 1.68 9.88
CA PRO A 133 -3.80 1.11 9.02
C PRO A 133 -3.85 -0.40 9.14
N ASP A 134 -5.01 -1.00 8.93
CA ASP A 134 -5.16 -2.46 8.77
C ASP A 134 -4.62 -2.91 7.40
N ILE A 135 -4.79 -2.06 6.39
CA ILE A 135 -4.45 -2.36 4.99
C ILE A 135 -3.75 -1.16 4.35
N VAL A 136 -2.59 -1.43 3.74
CA VAL A 136 -1.86 -0.49 2.89
C VAL A 136 -1.95 -0.96 1.44
N LEU A 137 -2.63 -0.18 0.61
CA LEU A 137 -2.71 -0.40 -0.82
C LEU A 137 -1.64 0.43 -1.52
N ILE A 138 -0.93 -0.17 -2.47
CA ILE A 138 0.19 0.45 -3.17
C ILE A 138 -0.09 0.28 -4.66
N ASP A 139 -0.34 1.39 -5.36
CA ASP A 139 -0.67 1.38 -6.79
C ASP A 139 0.54 1.78 -7.65
N GLU A 140 1.18 0.79 -8.27
CA GLU A 140 2.34 0.92 -9.17
C GLU A 140 3.51 1.79 -8.65
N VAL A 141 3.65 1.92 -7.33
CA VAL A 141 4.78 2.65 -6.73
C VAL A 141 6.08 1.87 -6.95
N PRO A 142 7.11 2.47 -7.56
CA PRO A 142 8.39 1.81 -7.84
C PRO A 142 9.24 1.72 -6.57
N LEU A 143 8.83 0.88 -5.63
CA LEU A 143 9.57 0.63 -4.39
C LEU A 143 10.90 -0.07 -4.67
N ARG A 144 12.00 0.57 -4.23
CA ARG A 144 13.34 -0.03 -4.27
C ARG A 144 13.45 -1.16 -3.23
N ALA A 145 14.42 -2.06 -3.42
CA ALA A 145 14.65 -3.19 -2.50
C ALA A 145 14.89 -2.76 -1.04
N SER A 146 15.56 -1.61 -0.83
CA SER A 146 15.75 -1.00 0.50
C SER A 146 14.42 -0.66 1.16
N SER A 147 13.56 0.09 0.46
CA SER A 147 12.24 0.49 0.92
C SER A 147 11.31 -0.69 1.14
N TRP A 148 11.36 -1.71 0.27
CA TRP A 148 10.64 -2.97 0.47
C TRP A 148 11.06 -3.70 1.74
N ARG A 149 12.36 -3.78 2.04
CA ARG A 149 12.87 -4.46 3.24
C ARG A 149 12.34 -3.79 4.51
N VAL A 150 12.39 -2.46 4.53
CA VAL A 150 11.88 -1.66 5.64
C VAL A 150 10.37 -1.83 5.78
N LEU A 151 9.63 -1.70 4.67
CA LEU A 151 8.19 -1.88 4.63
C LEU A 151 7.76 -3.27 5.11
N ARG A 152 8.45 -4.34 4.69
CA ARG A 152 8.16 -5.70 5.15
C ARG A 152 8.44 -5.90 6.63
N SER A 153 9.50 -5.27 7.15
CA SER A 153 9.80 -5.28 8.59
C SER A 153 8.70 -4.59 9.40
N LEU A 154 8.25 -3.41 8.94
CA LEU A 154 7.15 -2.65 9.54
C LEU A 154 5.83 -3.43 9.47
N GLN A 155 5.54 -4.01 8.32
CA GLN A 155 4.37 -4.86 8.07
C GLN A 155 4.28 -6.01 9.08
N ARG A 156 5.38 -6.72 9.33
CA ARG A 156 5.43 -7.80 10.34
C ARG A 156 5.23 -7.28 11.77
N LYS A 157 5.88 -6.16 12.12
CA LYS A 157 5.82 -5.55 13.46
C LYS A 157 4.45 -4.95 13.79
N MET A 158 3.89 -4.18 12.86
CA MET A 158 2.63 -3.44 13.04
C MET A 158 1.41 -4.30 12.67
N GLY A 159 1.59 -5.33 11.85
CA GLY A 159 0.54 -6.31 11.57
C GLY A 159 -0.47 -5.92 10.50
N PHE A 160 -0.14 -4.95 9.64
CA PHE A 160 -1.00 -4.61 8.51
C PHE A 160 -0.82 -5.55 7.33
N THR A 161 -1.78 -5.54 6.41
CA THR A 161 -1.71 -6.24 5.12
C THR A 161 -1.26 -5.27 4.03
N ILE A 162 -0.43 -5.73 3.10
CA ILE A 162 -0.05 -4.96 1.91
C ILE A 162 -0.77 -5.55 0.71
N VAL A 163 -1.45 -4.70 -0.06
CA VAL A 163 -1.92 -5.06 -1.40
C VAL A 163 -1.18 -4.18 -2.39
N TRP A 164 -0.38 -4.79 -3.27
CA TRP A 164 0.46 -4.07 -4.21
C TRP A 164 0.07 -4.39 -5.65
N THR A 165 -0.02 -3.40 -6.51
CA THR A 165 -0.20 -3.62 -7.96
C THR A 165 1.14 -3.44 -8.68
N THR A 166 1.39 -4.29 -9.67
CA THR A 166 2.55 -4.15 -10.55
C THR A 166 2.26 -4.78 -11.91
N HIS A 167 3.03 -4.39 -12.92
CA HIS A 167 3.08 -5.11 -14.20
C HIS A 167 4.27 -6.11 -14.24
N ASP A 168 5.13 -6.12 -13.21
CA ASP A 168 6.34 -6.94 -13.17
C ASP A 168 6.11 -8.22 -12.37
N MET A 169 5.89 -9.33 -13.09
CA MET A 169 5.71 -10.66 -12.48
C MET A 169 6.90 -11.10 -11.62
N ARG A 170 8.14 -10.78 -12.04
CA ARG A 170 9.34 -11.21 -11.31
C ARG A 170 9.42 -10.53 -9.96
N LYS A 171 9.09 -9.23 -9.90
CA LYS A 171 8.99 -8.53 -8.62
C LYS A 171 7.85 -9.07 -7.77
N ALA A 172 6.69 -9.35 -8.37
CA ALA A 172 5.54 -9.89 -7.65
C ALA A 172 5.85 -11.21 -6.93
N LEU A 173 6.46 -12.17 -7.64
CA LEU A 173 6.88 -13.46 -7.08
C LEU A 173 7.96 -13.31 -6.00
N LYS A 174 8.83 -12.30 -6.11
CA LYS A 174 9.90 -12.07 -5.13
C LYS A 174 9.41 -11.50 -3.79
N VAL A 175 8.34 -10.71 -3.80
CA VAL A 175 7.88 -9.96 -2.60
C VAL A 175 6.55 -10.44 -2.04
N GLY A 176 5.70 -10.99 -2.90
CA GLY A 176 4.35 -11.43 -2.55
C GLY A 176 4.36 -12.73 -1.80
N ASP A 177 3.45 -12.85 -0.83
CA ASP A 177 3.08 -14.17 -0.29
C ASP A 177 2.02 -14.82 -1.19
N ARG A 178 1.22 -13.99 -1.88
CA ARG A 178 0.19 -14.39 -2.83
C ARG A 178 0.22 -13.47 -4.04
N VAL A 179 0.06 -14.03 -5.23
CA VAL A 179 0.06 -13.29 -6.49
C VAL A 179 -1.24 -13.58 -7.22
N LEU A 180 -2.03 -12.54 -7.50
CA LEU A 180 -3.19 -12.60 -8.37
C LEU A 180 -2.79 -12.04 -9.73
N THR A 181 -3.04 -12.78 -10.80
CA THR A 181 -2.78 -12.29 -12.16
C THR A 181 -4.08 -11.98 -12.86
N ILE A 182 -4.11 -10.88 -13.61
CA ILE A 182 -5.22 -10.49 -14.47
C ILE A 182 -4.78 -10.71 -15.92
N LYS A 183 -5.38 -11.67 -16.59
CA LYS A 183 -5.11 -11.99 -18.01
C LYS A 183 -6.42 -12.15 -18.76
N ARG A 184 -6.60 -11.41 -19.86
CA ARG A 184 -7.72 -11.58 -20.81
C ARG A 184 -9.05 -11.82 -20.09
N ASP A 185 -9.34 -10.95 -19.13
CA ASP A 185 -10.60 -10.93 -18.39
C ASP A 185 -10.82 -12.10 -17.43
N ARG A 186 -9.73 -12.75 -16.99
CA ARG A 186 -9.71 -13.78 -15.95
C ARG A 186 -8.73 -13.42 -14.85
N ILE A 187 -9.07 -13.81 -13.63
CA ILE A 187 -8.19 -13.72 -12.47
C ILE A 187 -7.73 -15.12 -12.07
N GLU A 188 -6.42 -15.29 -11.99
CA GLU A 188 -5.80 -16.51 -11.51
C GLU A 188 -5.01 -16.19 -10.24
N LEU A 189 -5.24 -16.96 -9.17
CA LEU A 189 -4.56 -16.83 -7.89
C LEU A 189 -3.46 -17.88 -7.78
N PHE A 190 -2.26 -17.43 -7.44
CA PHE A 190 -1.09 -18.26 -7.16
C PHE A 190 -0.63 -18.01 -5.72
N ARG A 191 -0.34 -19.08 -4.96
CA ARG A 191 0.44 -18.96 -3.72
C ARG A 191 1.90 -19.08 -4.09
N VAL A 192 2.74 -18.15 -3.62
CA VAL A 192 4.17 -18.15 -4.00
C VAL A 192 4.89 -19.36 -3.43
N GLU A 193 4.43 -19.89 -2.29
CA GLU A 193 4.91 -21.14 -1.69
C GLU A 193 4.71 -22.38 -2.58
N GLU A 194 3.79 -22.35 -3.55
CA GLU A 194 3.49 -23.47 -4.46
C GLU A 194 4.31 -23.42 -5.77
N LEU A 195 5.14 -22.40 -5.96
CA LEU A 195 5.91 -22.17 -7.19
C LEU A 195 7.42 -22.42 -7.04
N ASN A 196 7.87 -22.89 -5.87
CA ASN A 196 9.27 -23.23 -5.57
C ASN A 196 9.43 -24.72 -5.30
#